data_AF-E7MQ50-F1
#
_entry.id   AF-E7MQ50-F1
#
_cell.length_a   1.000
_cell.length_b   1.000
_cell.length_c   1.000
_cell.angle_alpha   90.00
_cell.angle_beta   90.00
_cell.angle_gamma   90.00
#
_symmetry.space_group_name_H-M   'P 1'
#
loop_
_entity.id
_entity.type
_entity.pdbx_description
1 polymer ?
#
loop_
_entity_poly.entity_id
_entity_poly.type
_entity_poly.pdbx_seq_one_letter_code
_entity_poly.pdbx_strand_id
1 'polypeptide(L)'
;MINKKVHISKIHFTYVESEALIDSIAKRGVAIAVQVNMHDDYYECVDGNKRLTACKILSLQDKKFEMVPVMIMNDYSKAGSAFWGNTQNKH
;
A
#
# COMPACT_ATOMS: atom_id res chain seq x y z
N MET A 1 13.87 0.01 -3.26
CA MET A 1 12.68 -0.23 -2.41
C MET A 1 12.25 1.10 -1.83
N ILE A 2 11.05 1.59 -2.17
CA ILE A 2 10.57 2.93 -1.77
C ILE A 2 9.57 2.76 -0.61
N ASN A 3 9.87 3.39 0.53
CA ASN A 3 8.93 3.53 1.64
C ASN A 3 8.21 4.87 1.53
N LYS A 4 6.88 4.85 1.44
CA LYS A 4 6.04 6.06 1.35
C LYS A 4 4.86 5.93 2.31
N LYS A 5 4.34 7.06 2.80
CA LYS A 5 3.03 7.08 3.46
C LYS A 5 1.94 7.35 2.43
N VAL A 6 0.95 6.47 2.38
CA VAL A 6 -0.15 6.53 1.42
C VAL A 6 -1.47 6.58 2.19
N HIS A 7 -2.40 7.39 1.69
CA HIS A 7 -3.74 7.46 2.25
C HIS A 7 -4.47 6.15 2.01
N ILE A 8 -5.09 5.59 3.04
CA ILE A 8 -5.73 4.27 2.99
C ILE A 8 -6.83 4.16 1.92
N SER A 9 -7.48 5.28 1.56
CA SER A 9 -8.48 5.29 0.47
C SER A 9 -7.92 4.97 -0.91
N LYS A 10 -6.60 5.10 -1.10
CA LYS A 10 -5.94 4.78 -2.37
C LYS A 10 -5.47 3.32 -2.43
N ILE A 11 -5.65 2.55 -1.36
CA ILE A 11 -5.18 1.17 -1.26
C ILE A 11 -6.39 0.25 -1.39
N HIS A 12 -6.37 -0.64 -2.38
CA HIS A 12 -7.31 -1.73 -2.53
C HIS A 12 -6.80 -2.93 -1.73
N PHE A 13 -7.62 -3.40 -0.79
CA PHE A 13 -7.27 -4.50 0.08
C PHE A 13 -8.53 -5.27 0.51
N THR A 14 -8.33 -6.52 0.91
CA THR A 14 -9.42 -7.35 1.42
C THR A 14 -9.60 -7.09 2.90
N TYR A 15 -10.85 -6.89 3.31
CA TYR A 15 -11.18 -6.66 4.71
C TYR A 15 -11.05 -7.97 5.50
N VAL A 16 -10.14 -8.01 6.48
CA VAL A 16 -9.89 -9.17 7.34
C VAL A 16 -9.69 -8.69 8.77
N GLU A 17 -10.70 -8.92 9.62
CA GLU A 17 -10.66 -8.46 11.02
C GLU A 17 -9.72 -9.30 11.89
N SER A 18 -9.11 -8.61 12.85
CA SER A 18 -8.28 -9.22 13.88
C SER A 18 -8.19 -8.28 15.09
N GLU A 19 -8.97 -8.56 16.12
CA GLU A 19 -9.05 -7.74 17.34
C GLU A 19 -7.68 -7.53 17.99
N ALA A 20 -6.91 -8.61 18.17
CA ALA A 20 -5.57 -8.55 18.75
C ALA A 20 -4.62 -7.61 17.98
N LEU A 21 -4.76 -7.54 16.65
CA LEU A 21 -3.94 -6.67 15.81
C LEU A 21 -4.40 -5.22 15.86
N ILE A 22 -5.72 -4.99 15.92
CA ILE A 22 -6.31 -3.64 16.09
C ILE A 22 -5.79 -3.01 17.38
N ASP A 23 -5.86 -3.72 18.49
CA ASP A 23 -5.38 -3.23 19.79
C ASP A 23 -3.88 -2.95 19.80
N SER A 24 -3.09 -3.81 19.14
CA SER A 24 -1.65 -3.62 19.01
C SER A 24 -1.31 -2.35 18.24
N ILE A 25 -1.97 -2.12 17.10
CA ILE A 25 -1.77 -0.94 16.25
C ILE A 25 -2.29 0.32 16.93
N ALA A 26 -3.40 0.25 17.68
CA ALA A 26 -3.91 1.38 18.45
C ALA A 26 -2.88 1.88 19.49
N LYS A 27 -2.17 0.96 20.15
CA LYS A 27 -1.19 1.28 21.20
C LYS A 27 0.17 1.71 20.65
N ARG A 28 0.66 1.04 19.60
CA ARG A 28 2.06 1.18 19.14
C ARG A 28 2.21 1.75 17.73
N GLY A 29 1.11 1.83 16.97
CA GLY A 29 1.14 2.16 15.55
C GLY A 29 1.58 0.99 14.66
N VAL A 30 1.67 1.26 13.36
CA VAL A 30 2.11 0.28 12.36
C VAL A 30 3.63 0.16 12.37
N ALA A 31 4.14 -0.93 12.95
CA ALA A 31 5.58 -1.18 13.04
C ALA A 31 6.22 -1.63 11.71
N ILE A 32 5.48 -2.40 10.91
CA ILE A 32 5.95 -2.98 9.64
C ILE A 32 5.08 -2.48 8.50
N ALA A 33 5.71 -1.84 7.52
CA ALA A 33 5.04 -1.33 6.32
C ALA A 33 4.27 -2.44 5.58
N VAL A 34 3.15 -2.08 4.95
CA VAL A 34 2.37 -2.99 4.13
C VAL A 34 2.95 -3.05 2.72
N GLN A 35 2.98 -4.23 2.11
CA GLN A 35 3.51 -4.40 0.77
C GLN A 35 2.42 -4.16 -0.26
N VAL A 36 2.71 -3.32 -1.24
CA VAL A 36 1.75 -2.93 -2.27
C VAL A 36 2.38 -2.94 -3.66
N ASN A 37 1.57 -3.22 -4.67
CA ASN A 37 1.88 -2.86 -6.05
C ASN A 37 1.27 -1.49 -6.33
N MET A 38 2.01 -0.63 -7.02
CA MET A 38 1.51 0.67 -7.49
C MET A 38 0.98 0.52 -8.91
N HIS A 39 -0.27 0.95 -9.11
CA HIS A 39 -0.89 1.19 -10.40
C HIS A 39 -0.99 2.70 -10.63
N ASP A 40 -1.49 3.14 -11.78
CA ASP A 40 -1.54 4.57 -12.15
C ASP A 40 -2.23 5.44 -11.08
N ASP A 41 -3.40 5.01 -10.60
CA ASP A 41 -4.24 5.80 -9.69
C ASP A 41 -4.42 5.19 -8.28
N TYR A 42 -4.05 3.93 -8.10
CA TYR A 42 -4.29 3.18 -6.87
C TYR A 42 -3.15 2.24 -6.52
N TYR A 43 -3.18 1.73 -5.30
CA TYR A 43 -2.26 0.73 -4.80
C TYR A 43 -3.01 -0.56 -4.52
N GLU A 44 -2.45 -1.69 -4.91
CA GLU A 44 -3.02 -3.02 -4.64
C GLU A 44 -2.22 -3.67 -3.51
N CYS A 45 -2.92 -4.08 -2.45
CA CYS A 45 -2.30 -4.77 -1.33
C CYS A 45 -1.82 -6.17 -1.75
N VAL A 46 -0.51 -6.41 -1.57
CA VAL A 46 0.11 -7.73 -1.75
C VAL A 46 0.21 -8.45 -0.42
N ASP A 47 0.63 -7.72 0.63
CA ASP A 47 0.67 -8.23 2.00
C ASP A 47 0.33 -7.12 3.02
N GLY A 48 -0.42 -7.51 4.05
CA GLY A 48 -0.83 -6.61 5.13
C GLY A 48 -2.32 -6.31 5.20
N ASN A 49 -3.19 -7.10 4.58
CA ASN A 49 -4.66 -6.93 4.64
C ASN A 49 -5.18 -6.71 6.08
N LYS A 50 -4.78 -7.54 7.05
CA LYS A 50 -5.17 -7.36 8.46
C LYS A 50 -4.72 -6.02 9.06
N ARG A 51 -3.51 -5.57 8.69
CA ARG A 51 -2.96 -4.27 9.14
C ARG A 51 -3.73 -3.11 8.53
N LEU A 52 -4.10 -3.21 7.25
CA LEU A 52 -4.93 -2.23 6.57
C LEU A 52 -6.34 -2.18 7.14
N THR A 53 -6.96 -3.33 7.42
CA THR A 53 -8.25 -3.40 8.12
C THR A 53 -8.18 -2.69 9.47
N ALA A 54 -7.16 -2.98 10.28
CA ALA A 54 -6.99 -2.29 11.56
C ALA A 54 -6.82 -0.78 11.41
N CYS A 55 -5.99 -0.33 10.45
CA CYS A 55 -5.84 1.11 10.18
C CYS A 55 -7.16 1.74 9.71
N LYS A 56 -7.96 1.03 8.90
CA LYS A 56 -9.26 1.52 8.44
C LYS A 56 -10.23 1.73 9.59
N ILE A 57 -10.33 0.76 10.50
CA ILE A 57 -11.18 0.86 11.69
C ILE A 57 -10.71 2.02 12.58
N LEU A 58 -9.42 2.07 12.89
CA LEU A 58 -8.84 3.10 13.76
C LEU A 58 -8.89 4.49 13.14
N SER A 59 -8.87 4.61 11.81
CA SER A 59 -8.99 5.90 11.09
C SER A 59 -10.33 6.60 11.33
N LEU A 60 -11.38 5.85 11.69
CA LEU A 60 -12.68 6.42 12.06
C LEU A 60 -12.62 7.17 13.39
N GLN A 61 -11.66 6.85 14.25
CA GLN A 61 -11.48 7.46 15.57
C GLN A 61 -10.36 8.49 15.58
N ASP A 62 -9.25 8.20 14.89
CA ASP A 62 -8.06 9.06 14.85
C ASP A 62 -7.48 9.11 13.43
N LYS A 63 -7.47 10.32 12.86
CA LYS A 63 -7.00 10.58 11.50
C LYS A 63 -5.53 10.22 11.27
N LYS A 64 -4.72 10.05 12.32
CA LYS A 64 -3.32 9.63 12.16
C LYS A 64 -3.19 8.26 11.48
N PHE A 65 -4.21 7.41 11.56
CA PHE A 65 -4.23 6.09 10.94
C PHE A 65 -4.67 6.10 9.47
N GLU A 66 -5.07 7.25 8.92
CA GLU A 66 -5.38 7.40 7.49
C GLU A 66 -4.13 7.24 6.62
N MET A 67 -2.96 7.62 7.13
CA MET A 67 -1.68 7.60 6.42
C MET A 67 -0.88 6.34 6.78
N VAL A 68 -0.96 5.32 5.94
CA VAL A 68 -0.34 4.01 6.17
C VAL A 68 1.05 3.96 5.53
N PRO A 69 2.09 3.49 6.24
CA PRO A 69 3.39 3.23 5.63
C PRO A 69 3.30 2.03 4.69
N VAL A 70 3.66 2.24 3.42
CA VAL A 70 3.67 1.21 2.39
C VAL A 70 5.07 1.02 1.83
N MET A 71 5.34 -0.21 1.41
CA MET A 71 6.50 -0.64 0.67
C MET A 71 6.04 -1.01 -0.75
N ILE A 72 6.50 -0.26 -1.74
CA ILE A 72 6.15 -0.53 -3.15
C ILE A 72 7.03 -1.67 -3.65
N MET A 73 6.39 -2.78 -4.03
CA MET A 73 7.03 -3.98 -4.58
C MET A 73 7.23 -3.84 -6.09
N ASN A 74 6.16 -3.53 -6.81
CA ASN A 74 6.20 -3.26 -8.25
C ASN A 74 5.52 -1.93 -8.56
N ASP A 75 6.06 -1.21 -9.54
CA ASP A 75 5.54 0.05 -10.05
C ASP A 75 5.03 -0.16 -11.49
N TYR A 76 3.76 -0.54 -11.62
CA TYR A 76 3.11 -0.78 -12.90
C TYR A 76 2.75 0.50 -13.65
N SER A 77 2.81 1.67 -12.99
CA SER A 77 2.57 2.96 -13.67
C SER A 77 3.59 3.28 -14.77
N LYS A 78 4.72 2.55 -14.76
CA LYS A 78 5.79 2.69 -15.76
C LYS A 78 5.85 1.52 -16.73
N ALA A 79 4.91 0.57 -16.67
CA ALA A 79 4.93 -0.65 -17.47
C ALA A 79 4.80 -0.39 -18.99
N GLY A 80 4.38 0.82 -19.41
CA GLY A 80 4.27 1.22 -20.82
C GLY A 80 5.47 1.98 -21.41
N SER A 81 6.47 2.39 -20.62
CA SER A 81 7.49 3.32 -21.07
C SER A 81 8.89 2.67 -21.15
N ALA A 82 9.24 2.25 -22.37
CA ALA A 82 10.60 2.25 -22.91
C ALA A 82 11.57 1.08 -22.67
N PHE A 83 11.17 -0.12 -22.21
CA PHE A 83 12.10 -1.27 -22.24
C PHE A 83 12.16 -2.00 -23.59
N TRP A 84 11.07 -1.96 -24.39
CA TRP A 84 11.01 -2.67 -25.69
C TRP A 84 10.98 -1.75 -26.92
N GLY A 85 10.90 -0.43 -26.74
CA GLY A 85 10.71 0.53 -27.83
C GLY A 85 11.98 1.04 -28.53
N ASN A 86 13.17 0.80 -27.96
CA ASN A 86 14.43 1.33 -28.53
C ASN A 86 15.23 0.30 -29.35
N THR A 87 14.65 -0.86 -29.66
CA THR A 87 15.18 -1.81 -30.65
C THR A 87 14.41 -1.67 -31.97
N GLN A 88 14.14 -0.44 -32.40
CA GLN A 88 13.86 -0.20 -33.83
C GLN A 88 15.18 0.10 -34.50
N ASN A 89 15.75 -0.93 -35.12
CA ASN A 89 16.87 -0.85 -36.03
C ASN A 89 16.63 0.31 -37.02
N LYS A 90 17.42 1.38 -36.88
CA LYS A 90 17.61 2.35 -37.96
C LYS A 90 18.55 1.70 -38.96
N HIS A 91 17.99 0.97 -39.92
CA HIS A 91 18.67 0.54 -41.14
C HIS A 91 18.25 1.44 -42.29
#